data_AF-A0A7J0BKM6-F1
#
_entry.id   AF-A0A7J0BKM6-F1
#
_cell.length_a   1.000
_cell.length_b   1.000
_cell.length_c   1.000
_cell.angle_alpha   90.00
_cell.angle_beta   90.00
_cell.angle_gamma   90.00
#
_symmetry.space_group_name_H-M   'P 1'
#
loop_
_entity.id
_entity.type
_entity.pdbx_description
1 polymer ?
#
loop_
_entity_poly.entity_id
_entity_poly.type
_entity_poly.pdbx_seq_one_letter_code
_entity_poly.pdbx_strand_id
1 'polypeptide(L)'
;MRFPMITAVDKTTDYFSEISRSFTDTSAREMVSMQVIMVLLAVVAVLVAIIIIMWLRSKRSAVYVPHGWVLDPQSIRTDLKNAMDQRSKMELQFHSETDKRRSTFCILYDLGADSVTMECSSLKNISSNWLGKTVDCYFRMQDEKRTPQHYMFTSSIIGIRPVGNEICHLNLSVPEKLEMKQKRAALRVDPPEQYIMGIALWPEKLLADAKHDMNFKNWGKPVLSFIPGKRAQVRLVNISAGGVKLHIKRHDAKECGLSFNIGDRIFILLDLWEPETGTRTRYWLLCRLQMPYVDFETRDVDLGLQFIQRAEAVENAHGELYWLPPLRGNEVDEIGNWAMRRHLELYREKGLE
;
A
#
# COMPACT_ATOMS: atom_id res chain seq x y z
N MET A 1 120.70 43.89 -9.98
CA MET A 1 119.40 43.91 -10.68
C MET A 1 118.51 42.83 -10.08
N ARG A 2 117.41 43.20 -9.43
CA ARG A 2 116.43 42.26 -8.83
C ARG A 2 115.11 42.38 -9.58
N PHE A 3 114.60 41.25 -10.06
CA PHE A 3 113.24 41.10 -10.58
C PHE A 3 112.22 41.16 -9.43
N PRO A 4 110.99 41.67 -9.66
CA PRO A 4 109.86 41.34 -8.82
C PRO A 4 109.02 40.21 -9.45
N MET A 5 108.78 39.19 -8.62
CA MET A 5 107.68 38.22 -8.69
C MET A 5 106.34 38.93 -8.63
N ILE A 6 105.39 38.53 -9.48
CA ILE A 6 103.96 38.80 -9.26
C ILE A 6 103.27 37.45 -9.04
N THR A 7 102.54 37.39 -7.93
CA THR A 7 101.93 36.25 -7.27
C THR A 7 100.65 35.76 -7.95
N ALA A 8 100.59 34.45 -8.20
CA ALA A 8 99.42 33.72 -8.72
C ALA A 8 98.56 33.13 -7.59
N VAL A 9 97.97 33.97 -6.73
CA VAL A 9 97.27 33.49 -5.51
C VAL A 9 95.77 33.88 -5.44
N ASP A 10 95.21 34.58 -6.43
CA ASP A 10 93.82 35.10 -6.31
C ASP A 10 92.70 34.27 -6.97
N LYS A 11 93.00 33.27 -7.81
CA LYS A 11 91.95 32.54 -8.57
C LYS A 11 91.41 31.28 -7.88
N THR A 12 92.12 30.74 -6.90
CA THR A 12 91.73 29.48 -6.24
C THR A 12 90.72 29.70 -5.13
N THR A 13 90.82 30.80 -4.39
CA THR A 13 89.94 31.12 -3.26
C THR A 13 88.49 31.39 -3.67
N ASP A 14 88.27 32.09 -4.79
CA ASP A 14 86.92 32.35 -5.31
C ASP A 14 86.24 31.07 -5.80
N TYR A 15 86.96 30.18 -6.48
CA TYR A 15 86.42 28.93 -7.02
C TYR A 15 85.90 27.99 -5.92
N PHE A 16 86.62 27.85 -4.80
CA PHE A 16 86.16 27.01 -3.69
C PHE A 16 84.97 27.61 -2.95
N SER A 17 84.87 28.94 -2.89
CA SER A 17 83.73 29.62 -2.27
C SER A 17 82.45 29.49 -3.09
N GLU A 18 82.57 29.53 -4.42
CA GLU A 18 81.45 29.39 -5.37
C GLU A 18 80.95 27.94 -5.42
N ILE A 19 81.88 26.97 -5.42
CA ILE A 19 81.55 25.55 -5.30
C ILE A 19 80.85 25.28 -3.96
N SER A 20 81.39 25.77 -2.84
CA SER A 20 80.76 25.60 -1.52
C SER A 20 79.35 26.19 -1.46
N ARG A 21 79.12 27.39 -2.00
CA ARG A 21 77.78 27.98 -2.10
C ARG A 21 76.83 27.12 -2.95
N SER A 22 77.29 26.62 -4.10
CA SER A 22 76.46 25.77 -4.96
C SER A 22 76.04 24.45 -4.31
N PHE A 23 76.91 23.82 -3.51
CA PHE A 23 76.56 22.64 -2.72
C PHE A 23 75.60 22.95 -1.56
N THR A 24 75.78 24.11 -0.90
CA THR A 24 74.91 24.51 0.21
C THR A 24 73.49 24.84 -0.28
N ASP A 25 73.35 25.52 -1.43
CA ASP A 25 72.05 25.83 -2.05
C ASP A 25 71.34 24.58 -2.60
N THR A 26 72.10 23.58 -3.10
CA THR A 26 71.52 22.32 -3.58
C THR A 26 71.02 21.46 -2.41
N SER A 27 71.79 21.37 -1.33
CA SER A 27 71.40 20.62 -0.12
C SER A 27 70.21 21.24 0.62
N ALA A 28 70.12 22.58 0.67
CA ALA A 28 68.98 23.29 1.24
C ALA A 28 67.70 23.11 0.40
N ARG A 29 67.81 23.09 -0.94
CA ARG A 29 66.67 22.79 -1.84
C ARG A 29 66.18 21.35 -1.71
N GLU A 30 67.06 20.38 -1.49
CA GLU A 30 66.68 18.99 -1.26
C GLU A 30 66.01 18.77 0.10
N MET A 31 66.48 19.45 1.17
CA MET A 31 65.82 19.39 2.48
C MET A 31 64.42 20.01 2.47
N VAL A 32 64.26 21.17 1.82
CA VAL A 32 62.97 21.86 1.73
C VAL A 32 61.99 21.06 0.84
N SER A 33 62.46 20.45 -0.25
CA SER A 33 61.60 19.63 -1.12
C SER A 33 61.13 18.35 -0.42
N MET A 34 61.98 17.67 0.35
CA MET A 34 61.57 16.52 1.17
C MET A 34 60.54 16.90 2.24
N GLN A 35 60.70 18.03 2.92
CA GLN A 35 59.74 18.50 3.92
C GLN A 35 58.37 18.79 3.30
N VAL A 36 58.33 19.43 2.14
CA VAL A 36 57.07 19.67 1.42
C VAL A 36 56.38 18.37 1.02
N ILE A 37 57.14 17.39 0.52
CA ILE A 37 56.59 16.06 0.14
C ILE A 37 56.04 15.33 1.37
N MET A 38 56.74 15.37 2.50
CA MET A 38 56.31 14.74 3.76
C MET A 38 55.02 15.37 4.30
N VAL A 39 54.90 16.70 4.26
CA VAL A 39 53.67 17.40 4.65
C VAL A 39 52.52 17.01 3.73
N LEU A 40 52.77 16.92 2.42
CA LEU A 40 51.75 16.55 1.44
C LEU A 40 51.26 15.11 1.66
N LEU A 41 52.17 14.17 1.92
CA LEU A 41 51.82 12.78 2.27
C LEU A 41 51.04 12.69 3.58
N ALA A 42 51.41 13.48 4.59
CA ALA A 42 50.68 13.53 5.85
C ALA A 42 49.24 14.05 5.66
N VAL A 43 49.04 15.10 4.84
CA VAL A 43 47.70 15.62 4.51
C VAL A 43 46.87 14.57 3.77
N VAL A 44 47.47 13.87 2.79
CA VAL A 44 46.79 12.79 2.06
C VAL A 44 46.41 11.65 3.01
N ALA A 45 47.30 11.24 3.92
CA ALA A 45 47.01 10.20 4.90
C ALA A 45 45.84 10.58 5.83
N VAL A 46 45.78 11.83 6.28
CA VAL A 46 44.66 12.35 7.10
C VAL A 46 43.36 12.34 6.31
N LEU A 47 43.36 12.78 5.05
CA LEU A 47 42.17 12.74 4.19
C LEU A 47 41.67 11.32 3.96
N VAL A 48 42.58 10.37 3.69
CA VAL A 48 42.24 8.95 3.53
C VAL A 48 41.66 8.38 4.82
N ALA A 49 42.24 8.71 5.99
CA ALA A 49 41.71 8.28 7.27
C ALA A 49 40.29 8.83 7.52
N ILE A 50 40.03 10.09 7.20
CA ILE A 50 38.70 10.71 7.30
C ILE A 50 37.70 9.98 6.38
N ILE A 51 38.08 9.72 5.13
CA ILE A 51 37.24 9.00 4.16
C ILE A 51 36.91 7.59 4.66
N ILE A 52 37.90 6.86 5.20
CA ILE A 52 37.71 5.51 5.76
C ILE A 52 36.78 5.57 6.98
N ILE A 53 36.95 6.55 7.88
CA ILE A 53 36.07 6.73 9.06
C ILE A 53 34.64 7.05 8.62
N MET A 54 34.44 7.93 7.64
CA MET A 54 33.13 8.25 7.09
C MET A 54 32.48 7.03 6.44
N TRP A 55 33.24 6.23 5.69
CA TRP A 55 32.76 5.01 5.05
C TRP A 55 32.38 3.93 6.07
N LEU A 56 33.18 3.72 7.11
CA LEU A 56 32.89 2.79 8.20
C LEU A 56 31.64 3.21 9.00
N ARG A 57 31.45 4.52 9.23
CA ARG A 57 30.24 5.07 9.86
C ARG A 57 29.01 4.93 8.97
N SER A 58 29.15 5.21 7.67
CA SER A 58 28.06 5.06 6.69
C SER A 58 27.61 3.61 6.56
N LYS A 59 28.54 2.64 6.54
CA LYS A 59 28.21 1.21 6.48
C LYS A 59 27.47 0.71 7.73
N ARG A 60 27.73 1.30 8.89
CA ARG A 60 27.01 0.96 10.13
C ARG A 60 25.63 1.63 10.24
N SER A 61 25.36 2.68 9.45
CA SER A 61 24.15 3.51 9.57
C SER A 61 23.19 3.39 8.38
N ALA A 62 23.60 2.76 7.28
CA ALA A 62 22.76 2.55 6.12
C ALA A 62 21.89 1.29 6.27
N VAL A 63 21.01 1.27 7.29
CA VAL A 63 19.85 0.38 7.23
C VAL A 63 18.96 0.94 6.13
N TYR A 64 18.79 0.20 5.04
CA TYR A 64 17.88 0.57 3.97
C TYR A 64 16.46 0.60 4.55
N VAL A 65 15.91 1.81 4.71
CA VAL A 65 14.51 2.03 5.10
C VAL A 65 13.74 2.31 3.81
N PRO A 66 12.80 1.43 3.40
CA PRO A 66 11.96 1.67 2.23
C PRO A 66 11.24 3.01 2.30
N HIS A 67 11.07 3.67 1.16
CA HIS A 67 10.29 4.90 1.07
C HIS A 67 8.87 4.69 1.61
N GLY A 68 8.43 5.58 2.49
CA GLY A 68 7.12 5.53 3.14
C GLY A 68 7.11 4.85 4.51
N TRP A 69 8.22 4.28 5.00
CA TRP A 69 8.27 3.74 6.37
C TRP A 69 8.58 4.84 7.38
N VAL A 70 7.76 4.92 8.42
CA VAL A 70 7.98 5.77 9.60
C VAL A 70 8.37 4.84 10.74
N LEU A 71 9.64 4.93 11.17
CA LEU A 71 10.23 4.10 12.23
C LEU A 71 10.52 4.89 13.51
N ASP A 72 10.54 6.21 13.43
CA ASP A 72 10.78 7.07 14.58
C ASP A 72 9.58 7.06 15.54
N PRO A 73 9.73 6.62 16.80
CA PRO A 73 8.61 6.49 17.74
C PRO A 73 7.86 7.80 17.99
N GLN A 74 8.53 8.96 17.95
CA GLN A 74 7.88 10.25 18.14
C GLN A 74 7.02 10.62 16.93
N SER A 75 7.53 10.38 15.72
CA SER A 75 6.78 10.54 14.48
C SER A 75 5.57 9.60 14.42
N ILE A 76 5.74 8.32 14.80
CA ILE A 76 4.64 7.34 14.89
C ILE A 76 3.55 7.84 15.84
N ARG A 77 3.94 8.31 17.04
CA ARG A 77 2.97 8.86 18.01
C ARG A 77 2.27 10.10 17.49
N THR A 78 2.99 10.98 16.79
CA THR A 78 2.44 12.19 16.20
C THR A 78 1.40 11.82 15.14
N ASP A 79 1.71 10.87 14.26
CA ASP A 79 0.79 10.38 13.23
C ASP A 79 -0.44 9.70 13.84
N LEU A 80 -0.27 8.85 14.85
CA LEU A 80 -1.39 8.23 15.57
C LEU A 80 -2.25 9.26 16.31
N LYS A 81 -1.62 10.28 16.90
CA LYS A 81 -2.33 11.38 17.54
C LYS A 81 -3.11 12.20 16.52
N ASN A 82 -2.53 12.51 15.37
CA ASN A 82 -3.24 13.17 14.27
C ASN A 82 -4.44 12.34 13.80
N ALA A 83 -4.30 11.01 13.73
CA ALA A 83 -5.38 10.12 13.36
C ALA A 83 -6.53 10.16 14.39
N MET A 84 -6.19 10.23 15.68
CA MET A 84 -7.13 10.37 16.79
C MET A 84 -7.85 11.72 16.75
N ASP A 85 -7.11 12.81 16.58
CA ASP A 85 -7.63 14.18 16.54
C ASP A 85 -8.56 14.38 15.33
N GLN A 86 -8.26 13.73 14.19
CA GLN A 86 -9.12 13.70 13.00
C GLN A 86 -10.27 12.67 13.09
N ARG A 87 -10.38 11.91 14.18
CA ARG A 87 -11.31 10.77 14.35
C ARG A 87 -11.31 9.83 13.14
N SER A 88 -10.12 9.53 12.64
CA SER A 88 -9.94 8.70 11.45
C SER A 88 -10.54 7.31 11.68
N LYS A 89 -11.44 6.90 10.78
CA LYS A 89 -11.98 5.55 10.75
C LYS A 89 -10.88 4.57 10.34
N MET A 90 -10.53 3.68 11.25
CA MET A 90 -9.53 2.64 11.05
C MET A 90 -10.21 1.31 10.73
N GLU A 91 -9.60 0.54 9.83
CA GLU A 91 -9.98 -0.85 9.57
C GLU A 91 -8.95 -1.76 10.23
N LEU A 92 -9.39 -2.56 11.19
CA LEU A 92 -8.61 -3.58 11.87
C LEU A 92 -8.88 -4.93 11.20
N GLN A 93 -7.83 -5.61 10.76
CA GLN A 93 -7.89 -6.89 10.07
C GLN A 93 -7.03 -7.89 10.81
N PHE A 94 -7.57 -9.08 11.10
CA PHE A 94 -6.76 -10.15 11.66
C PHE A 94 -5.72 -10.62 10.63
N HIS A 95 -4.46 -10.65 11.04
CA HIS A 95 -3.38 -11.19 10.23
C HIS A 95 -3.57 -12.70 10.15
N SER A 96 -3.83 -13.23 8.95
CA SER A 96 -4.01 -14.66 8.72
C SER A 96 -3.42 -15.04 7.37
N GLU A 97 -2.54 -16.06 7.38
CA GLU A 97 -1.95 -16.63 6.16
C GLU A 97 -2.91 -17.61 5.45
N THR A 98 -3.86 -18.20 6.18
CA THR A 98 -4.66 -19.36 5.71
C THR A 98 -6.17 -19.20 5.86
N ASP A 99 -6.66 -18.19 6.56
CA ASP A 99 -8.07 -18.08 6.94
C ASP A 99 -8.77 -16.84 6.36
N LYS A 100 -10.11 -16.86 6.36
CA LYS A 100 -10.95 -15.74 5.91
C LYS A 100 -10.56 -14.46 6.65
N ARG A 101 -10.00 -13.48 5.93
CA ARG A 101 -9.70 -12.13 6.44
C ARG A 101 -10.95 -11.51 7.07
N ARG A 102 -11.08 -11.61 8.39
CA ARG A 102 -12.10 -10.88 9.16
C ARG A 102 -11.55 -9.48 9.41
N SER A 103 -12.30 -8.46 9.01
CA SER A 103 -12.03 -7.08 9.38
C SER A 103 -13.20 -6.45 10.11
N THR A 104 -12.87 -5.46 10.93
CA THR A 104 -13.84 -4.61 11.64
C THR A 104 -13.39 -3.17 11.53
N PHE A 105 -14.33 -2.24 11.67
CA PHE A 105 -14.00 -0.83 11.76
C PHE A 105 -13.93 -0.38 13.22
N CYS A 106 -13.01 0.55 13.47
CA CYS A 106 -12.73 1.09 14.78
C CYS A 106 -12.21 2.51 14.65
N ILE A 107 -12.12 3.21 15.77
CA ILE A 107 -11.48 4.51 15.88
C ILE A 107 -10.40 4.43 16.95
N LEU A 108 -9.34 5.22 16.81
CA LEU A 108 -8.36 5.39 17.87
C LEU A 108 -9.01 6.23 18.97
N TYR A 109 -9.21 5.63 20.14
CA TYR A 109 -9.89 6.23 21.28
C TYR A 109 -8.91 6.91 22.23
N ASP A 110 -7.80 6.24 22.52
CA ASP A 110 -6.75 6.75 23.40
C ASP A 110 -5.37 6.26 22.97
N LEU A 111 -4.36 7.08 23.22
CA LEU A 111 -2.96 6.80 22.92
C LEU A 111 -2.14 6.91 24.21
N GLY A 112 -1.92 5.75 24.84
CA GLY A 112 -1.08 5.63 26.03
C GLY A 112 0.41 5.55 25.70
N ALA A 113 1.23 5.32 26.73
CA ALA A 113 2.67 5.20 26.56
C ALA A 113 3.06 3.96 25.74
N ASP A 114 2.51 2.80 26.12
CA ASP A 114 2.90 1.51 25.53
C ASP A 114 1.73 0.83 24.80
N SER A 115 0.56 1.47 24.81
CA SER A 115 -0.65 0.91 24.22
C SER A 115 -1.48 1.93 23.45
N VAL A 116 -2.09 1.47 22.36
CA VAL A 116 -3.10 2.19 21.59
C VAL A 116 -4.45 1.55 21.87
N THR A 117 -5.42 2.33 22.35
CA THR A 117 -6.78 1.84 22.60
C THR A 117 -7.66 2.16 21.40
N MET A 118 -8.24 1.10 20.83
CA MET A 118 -9.14 1.15 19.70
C MET A 118 -10.58 0.91 20.16
N GLU A 119 -11.50 1.82 19.85
CA GLU A 119 -12.92 1.62 20.08
C GLU A 119 -13.55 0.94 18.85
N CYS A 120 -14.11 -0.24 19.05
CA CYS A 120 -14.78 -1.04 18.02
C CYS A 120 -16.27 -1.12 18.30
N SER A 121 -17.09 -0.73 17.34
CA SER A 121 -18.54 -0.92 17.35
C SER A 121 -18.92 -2.21 16.62
N SER A 122 -19.92 -2.95 17.13
CA SER A 122 -20.55 -4.08 16.44
C SER A 122 -19.75 -5.39 16.35
N LEU A 123 -18.68 -5.55 17.15
CA LEU A 123 -18.00 -6.84 17.28
C LEU A 123 -18.85 -7.84 18.08
N LYS A 124 -19.51 -8.76 17.37
CA LYS A 124 -20.21 -9.89 17.98
C LYS A 124 -19.22 -11.02 18.27
N ASN A 125 -19.33 -11.64 19.44
CA ASN A 125 -18.50 -12.78 19.89
C ASN A 125 -17.02 -12.45 20.08
N ILE A 126 -16.74 -11.40 20.86
CA ILE A 126 -15.39 -11.11 21.34
C ILE A 126 -14.92 -12.27 22.22
N SER A 127 -13.79 -12.88 21.85
CA SER A 127 -13.24 -14.02 22.57
C SER A 127 -11.87 -13.67 23.12
N SER A 128 -11.56 -14.19 24.30
CA SER A 128 -10.23 -14.11 24.92
C SER A 128 -9.13 -14.70 24.03
N ASN A 129 -9.49 -15.56 23.06
CA ASN A 129 -8.55 -16.13 22.09
C ASN A 129 -7.98 -15.10 21.09
N TRP A 130 -8.39 -13.84 21.15
CA TRP A 130 -7.80 -12.75 20.35
C TRP A 130 -6.56 -12.16 21.00
N LEU A 131 -6.36 -12.35 22.31
CA LEU A 131 -5.16 -11.89 23.00
C LEU A 131 -3.91 -12.53 22.37
N GLY A 132 -2.90 -11.70 22.14
CA GLY A 132 -1.64 -12.07 21.47
C GLY A 132 -1.74 -12.20 19.95
N LYS A 133 -2.94 -12.11 19.34
CA LYS A 133 -3.05 -12.16 17.87
C LYS A 133 -2.57 -10.87 17.24
N THR A 134 -1.90 -11.03 16.11
CA THR A 134 -1.46 -9.95 15.25
C THR A 134 -2.61 -9.44 14.39
N VAL A 135 -2.71 -8.11 14.29
CA VAL A 135 -3.70 -7.39 13.48
C VAL A 135 -3.02 -6.34 12.63
N ASP A 136 -3.52 -6.17 11.41
CA ASP A 136 -3.15 -5.08 10.52
C ASP A 136 -4.21 -3.98 10.64
N CYS A 137 -3.77 -2.78 11.00
CA CYS A 137 -4.61 -1.60 11.12
C CYS A 137 -4.34 -0.67 9.95
N TYR A 138 -5.39 -0.29 9.25
CA TYR A 138 -5.32 0.60 8.10
C TYR A 138 -6.14 1.85 8.36
N PHE A 139 -5.60 3.02 8.04
CA PHE A 139 -6.30 4.28 8.26
C PHE A 139 -5.89 5.31 7.22
N ARG A 140 -6.70 6.36 7.11
CA ARG A 140 -6.48 7.49 6.20
C ARG A 140 -6.46 8.76 7.01
N MET A 141 -5.47 9.60 6.78
CA MET A 141 -5.40 10.94 7.36
C MET A 141 -5.30 11.98 6.26
N GLN A 142 -5.68 13.21 6.57
CA GLN A 142 -5.32 14.36 5.75
C GLN A 142 -4.02 14.94 6.28
N ASP A 143 -3.07 15.21 5.39
CA ASP A 143 -1.89 16.01 5.72
C ASP A 143 -2.24 17.50 5.87
N GLU A 144 -1.26 18.33 6.23
CA GLU A 144 -1.45 19.78 6.39
C GLU A 144 -2.01 20.46 5.13
N LYS A 145 -1.73 19.90 3.94
CA LYS A 145 -2.21 20.38 2.64
C LYS A 145 -3.57 19.78 2.26
N ARG A 146 -4.23 19.08 3.18
CA ARG A 146 -5.48 18.32 2.99
C ARG A 146 -5.39 17.21 1.95
N THR A 147 -4.18 16.75 1.65
CA THR A 147 -3.96 15.61 0.76
C THR A 147 -4.19 14.33 1.56
N PRO A 148 -4.97 13.37 1.05
CA PRO A 148 -5.19 12.13 1.75
C PRO A 148 -3.98 11.21 1.71
N GLN A 149 -3.51 10.82 2.89
CA GLN A 149 -2.43 9.86 3.09
C GLN A 149 -2.98 8.56 3.69
N HIS A 150 -2.45 7.43 3.22
CA HIS A 150 -2.86 6.10 3.65
C HIS A 150 -1.75 5.45 4.46
N TYR A 151 -2.08 5.04 5.67
CA TYR A 151 -1.14 4.41 6.60
C TYR A 151 -1.63 3.01 6.96
N MET A 152 -0.65 2.15 7.23
CA MET A 152 -0.84 0.81 7.76
C MET A 152 0.15 0.58 8.89
N PHE A 153 -0.28 -0.11 9.94
CA PHE A 153 0.64 -0.71 10.89
C PHE A 153 0.17 -2.09 11.30
N THR A 154 1.12 -2.90 11.72
CA THR A 154 0.86 -4.22 12.29
C THR A 154 1.13 -4.13 13.80
N SER A 155 0.21 -4.66 14.61
CA SER A 155 0.34 -4.67 16.07
C SER A 155 -0.31 -5.91 16.66
N SER A 156 -0.09 -6.17 17.94
CA SER A 156 -0.62 -7.31 18.67
C SER A 156 -1.69 -6.86 19.67
N ILE A 157 -2.77 -7.63 19.79
CA ILE A 157 -3.82 -7.37 20.78
C ILE A 157 -3.29 -7.77 22.17
N ILE A 158 -3.11 -6.79 23.06
CA ILE A 158 -2.63 -7.00 24.44
C ILE A 158 -3.76 -6.96 25.46
N GLY A 159 -4.92 -6.42 25.11
CA GLY A 159 -6.05 -6.31 26.03
C GLY A 159 -7.38 -6.16 25.31
N ILE A 160 -8.43 -6.64 25.96
CA ILE A 160 -9.80 -6.59 25.46
C ILE A 160 -10.68 -6.18 26.64
N ARG A 161 -11.38 -5.06 26.50
CA ARG A 161 -12.30 -4.55 27.51
C ARG A 161 -13.66 -4.23 26.86
N PRO A 162 -14.70 -5.04 27.09
CA PRO A 162 -16.05 -4.66 26.69
C PRO A 162 -16.50 -3.44 27.50
N VAL A 163 -17.13 -2.48 26.82
CA VAL A 163 -17.67 -1.25 27.43
C VAL A 163 -19.15 -1.20 27.06
N GLY A 164 -20.01 -1.66 27.97
CA GLY A 164 -21.43 -1.85 27.69
C GLY A 164 -21.71 -3.02 26.74
N ASN A 165 -22.86 -2.99 26.06
CA ASN A 165 -23.33 -4.12 25.24
C ASN A 165 -22.88 -4.09 23.76
N GLU A 166 -22.50 -2.92 23.24
CA GLU A 166 -22.24 -2.75 21.79
C GLU A 166 -20.84 -2.24 21.44
N ILE A 167 -20.09 -1.77 22.45
CA ILE A 167 -18.76 -1.17 22.29
C ILE A 167 -17.72 -2.07 22.96
N CYS A 168 -16.57 -2.22 22.30
CA CYS A 168 -15.42 -2.90 22.86
C CYS A 168 -14.16 -2.07 22.64
N HIS A 169 -13.38 -1.91 23.70
CA HIS A 169 -12.04 -1.35 23.64
C HIS A 169 -11.03 -2.48 23.43
N LEU A 170 -10.30 -2.43 22.33
CA LEU A 170 -9.15 -3.29 22.07
C LEU A 170 -7.88 -2.50 22.35
N ASN A 171 -7.05 -2.99 23.26
CA ASN A 171 -5.73 -2.43 23.51
C ASN A 171 -4.74 -3.16 22.63
N LEU A 172 -4.05 -2.41 21.77
CA LEU A 172 -2.95 -2.86 20.94
C LEU A 172 -1.64 -2.36 21.52
N SER A 173 -0.53 -3.07 21.32
CA SER A 173 0.79 -2.49 21.57
C SER A 173 1.04 -1.29 20.65
N VAL A 174 1.81 -0.30 21.10
CA VAL A 174 2.25 0.77 20.19
C VAL A 174 3.06 0.16 19.04
N PRO A 175 2.73 0.46 17.77
CA PRO A 175 3.44 -0.13 16.65
C PRO A 175 4.87 0.38 16.57
N GLU A 176 5.80 -0.51 16.23
CA GLU A 176 7.22 -0.17 16.00
C GLU A 176 7.45 0.51 14.64
N LYS A 177 6.46 0.41 13.74
CA LYS A 177 6.52 0.92 12.37
C LYS A 177 5.15 1.32 11.87
N LEU A 178 5.08 2.48 11.20
CA LEU A 178 3.99 2.81 10.28
C LEU A 178 4.50 2.71 8.83
N GLU A 179 3.65 2.21 7.95
CA GLU A 179 3.89 2.18 6.50
C GLU A 179 2.90 3.10 5.79
N MET A 180 3.42 4.12 5.12
CA MET A 180 2.68 4.89 4.12
C MET A 180 2.57 4.04 2.86
N LYS A 181 1.46 3.31 2.75
CA LYS A 181 1.23 2.38 1.65
C LYS A 181 -0.18 2.54 1.11
N GLN A 182 -0.28 2.51 -0.21
CA GLN A 182 -1.56 2.41 -0.87
C GLN A 182 -2.17 1.03 -0.57
N LYS A 183 -3.22 1.01 0.28
CA LYS A 183 -3.88 -0.22 0.76
C LYS A 183 -4.37 -1.14 -0.36
N ARG A 184 -4.73 -0.60 -1.51
CA ARG A 184 -5.38 -1.35 -2.61
C ARG A 184 -4.35 -1.71 -3.67
N ALA A 185 -4.21 -3.00 -3.92
CA ALA A 185 -3.39 -3.53 -5.01
C ALA A 185 -3.91 -3.10 -6.38
N ALA A 186 -5.25 -3.07 -6.55
CA ALA A 186 -5.91 -2.63 -7.76
C ALA A 186 -6.60 -1.26 -7.59
N LEU A 187 -6.53 -0.46 -8.64
CA LEU A 187 -7.28 0.79 -8.78
C LEU A 187 -8.79 0.52 -8.72
N ARG A 188 -9.50 1.35 -7.96
CA ARG A 188 -10.97 1.37 -7.94
C ARG A 188 -11.46 2.59 -8.70
N VAL A 189 -12.40 2.37 -9.60
CA VAL A 189 -13.11 3.43 -10.30
C VAL A 189 -14.58 3.38 -9.89
N ASP A 190 -15.20 4.56 -9.81
CA ASP A 190 -16.63 4.74 -9.62
C ASP A 190 -17.21 5.08 -10.99
N PRO A 191 -17.54 4.08 -11.83
CA PRO A 191 -17.88 4.32 -13.23
C PRO A 191 -19.26 4.97 -13.33
N PRO A 192 -19.46 5.91 -14.29
CA PRO A 192 -20.79 6.36 -14.67
C PRO A 192 -21.72 5.19 -14.99
N GLU A 193 -22.99 5.32 -14.57
CA GLU A 193 -24.00 4.25 -14.73
C GLU A 193 -24.23 3.88 -16.21
N GLN A 194 -24.01 4.84 -17.13
CA GLN A 194 -24.09 4.60 -18.58
C GLN A 194 -23.13 3.52 -19.09
N TYR A 195 -22.08 3.18 -18.34
CA TYR A 195 -21.16 2.11 -18.71
C TYR A 195 -21.57 0.74 -18.17
N ILE A 196 -22.66 0.67 -17.41
CA ILE A 196 -23.15 -0.55 -16.77
C ILE A 196 -24.39 -1.02 -17.53
N MET A 197 -24.27 -2.14 -18.24
CA MET A 197 -25.32 -2.66 -19.11
C MET A 197 -26.21 -3.70 -18.41
N GLY A 198 -25.78 -4.20 -17.26
CA GLY A 198 -26.56 -5.15 -16.48
C GLY A 198 -25.80 -5.72 -15.30
N ILE A 199 -26.53 -6.02 -14.23
CA ILE A 199 -26.02 -6.75 -13.07
C ILE A 199 -27.09 -7.77 -12.67
N ALA A 200 -26.70 -9.01 -12.38
CA ALA A 200 -27.62 -10.00 -11.82
C ALA A 200 -26.90 -10.89 -10.79
N LEU A 201 -27.56 -11.17 -9.67
CA LEU A 201 -26.98 -11.87 -8.53
C LEU A 201 -27.74 -13.17 -8.22
N TRP A 202 -27.00 -14.23 -7.89
CA TRP A 202 -27.52 -15.48 -7.35
C TRP A 202 -26.65 -15.93 -6.16
N PRO A 203 -27.21 -16.20 -4.97
CA PRO A 203 -26.43 -16.76 -3.87
C PRO A 203 -26.02 -18.20 -4.16
N GLU A 204 -24.76 -18.56 -3.89
CA GLU A 204 -24.25 -19.93 -4.11
C GLU A 204 -25.05 -20.97 -3.31
N LYS A 205 -25.52 -20.63 -2.10
CA LYS A 205 -26.30 -21.54 -1.23
C LYS A 205 -27.66 -21.95 -1.80
N LEU A 206 -28.30 -21.10 -2.61
CA LEU A 206 -29.56 -21.47 -3.28
C LEU A 206 -29.30 -22.38 -4.48
N LEU A 207 -28.04 -22.52 -4.87
CA LEU A 207 -27.58 -23.38 -5.94
C LEU A 207 -26.99 -24.67 -5.33
N ALA A 208 -27.69 -25.32 -4.40
CA ALA A 208 -27.15 -26.40 -3.56
C ALA A 208 -26.53 -27.59 -4.34
N ASP A 209 -26.81 -27.73 -5.64
CA ASP A 209 -26.19 -28.70 -6.57
C ASP A 209 -25.09 -28.10 -7.50
N ALA A 210 -24.84 -26.79 -7.45
CA ALA A 210 -24.01 -26.04 -8.41
C ALA A 210 -22.50 -26.14 -8.24
N LYS A 211 -22.00 -27.05 -7.40
CA LYS A 211 -20.64 -27.54 -7.66
C LYS A 211 -20.55 -28.23 -9.03
N HIS A 212 -21.70 -28.67 -9.60
CA HIS A 212 -21.76 -29.36 -10.89
C HIS A 212 -22.74 -28.73 -11.90
N ASP A 213 -23.78 -28.00 -11.48
CA ASP A 213 -24.71 -27.37 -12.42
C ASP A 213 -24.24 -25.98 -12.87
N MET A 214 -23.43 -25.96 -13.92
CA MET A 214 -22.99 -24.75 -14.61
C MET A 214 -23.97 -24.26 -15.68
N ASN A 215 -25.18 -24.83 -15.75
CA ASN A 215 -26.22 -24.33 -16.64
C ASN A 215 -27.02 -23.21 -15.95
N PHE A 216 -26.74 -21.96 -16.30
CA PHE A 216 -27.34 -20.81 -15.61
C PHE A 216 -28.86 -20.70 -15.80
N LYS A 217 -29.46 -21.46 -16.72
CA LYS A 217 -30.92 -21.53 -16.88
C LYS A 217 -31.60 -22.23 -15.70
N ASN A 218 -30.89 -23.15 -15.05
CA ASN A 218 -31.41 -23.92 -13.92
C ASN A 218 -31.33 -23.15 -12.59
N TRP A 219 -30.57 -22.06 -12.56
CA TRP A 219 -30.35 -21.24 -11.36
C TRP A 219 -31.57 -20.41 -10.96
N GLY A 220 -32.61 -20.39 -11.79
CA GLY A 220 -33.79 -19.57 -11.58
C GLY A 220 -33.52 -18.07 -11.79
N LYS A 221 -34.46 -17.24 -11.32
CA LYS A 221 -34.36 -15.79 -11.47
C LYS A 221 -33.32 -15.20 -10.51
N PRO A 222 -32.57 -14.16 -10.91
CA PRO A 222 -31.64 -13.49 -10.00
C PRO A 222 -32.40 -12.83 -8.85
N VAL A 223 -31.82 -12.89 -7.65
CA VAL A 223 -32.41 -12.32 -6.42
C VAL A 223 -32.35 -10.79 -6.43
N LEU A 224 -31.33 -10.23 -7.08
CA LEU A 224 -31.15 -8.80 -7.29
C LEU A 224 -30.69 -8.58 -8.72
N SER A 225 -31.22 -7.55 -9.36
CA SER A 225 -30.85 -7.22 -10.72
C SER A 225 -30.89 -5.73 -11.03
N PHE A 226 -29.99 -5.33 -11.91
CA PHE A 226 -29.94 -4.04 -12.57
C PHE A 226 -30.05 -4.25 -14.07
N ILE A 227 -31.01 -3.58 -14.68
CA ILE A 227 -31.27 -3.53 -16.12
C ILE A 227 -31.62 -2.08 -16.45
N PRO A 228 -30.77 -1.36 -17.21
CA PRO A 228 -30.99 0.03 -17.57
C PRO A 228 -32.41 0.28 -18.10
N GLY A 229 -33.08 1.30 -17.55
CA GLY A 229 -34.44 1.70 -17.95
C GLY A 229 -35.56 0.72 -17.59
N LYS A 230 -35.28 -0.41 -16.93
CA LYS A 230 -36.30 -1.41 -16.57
C LYS A 230 -36.32 -1.77 -15.09
N ARG A 231 -35.15 -2.02 -14.48
CA ARG A 231 -35.06 -2.55 -13.11
C ARG A 231 -33.78 -2.08 -12.44
N ALA A 232 -33.86 -1.55 -11.22
CA ALA A 232 -32.70 -0.98 -10.53
C ALA A 232 -32.68 -1.35 -9.04
N GLN A 233 -32.61 -2.65 -8.75
CA GLN A 233 -32.60 -3.16 -7.36
C GLN A 233 -31.21 -3.12 -6.71
N VAL A 234 -30.18 -3.07 -7.55
CA VAL A 234 -28.78 -3.02 -7.15
C VAL A 234 -28.07 -2.01 -8.03
N ARG A 235 -27.10 -1.30 -7.47
CA ARG A 235 -26.26 -0.34 -8.19
C ARG A 235 -24.79 -0.67 -7.98
N LEU A 236 -24.00 -0.58 -9.04
CA LEU A 236 -22.54 -0.62 -8.91
C LEU A 236 -22.05 0.72 -8.36
N VAL A 237 -21.41 0.69 -7.20
CA VAL A 237 -20.78 1.88 -6.60
C VAL A 237 -19.38 2.06 -7.14
N ASN A 238 -18.59 0.98 -7.11
CA ASN A 238 -17.23 0.98 -7.64
C ASN A 238 -16.78 -0.42 -8.06
N ILE A 239 -15.74 -0.45 -8.89
CA ILE A 239 -15.17 -1.66 -9.46
C ILE A 239 -13.65 -1.55 -9.54
N SER A 240 -12.97 -2.67 -9.38
CA SER A 240 -11.53 -2.86 -9.55
C SER A 240 -11.25 -4.24 -10.13
N ALA A 241 -9.99 -4.49 -10.49
CA ALA A 241 -9.55 -5.81 -10.96
C ALA A 241 -9.91 -6.94 -9.97
N GLY A 242 -9.90 -6.69 -8.65
CA GLY A 242 -10.15 -7.72 -7.64
C GLY A 242 -11.56 -7.78 -7.05
N GLY A 243 -12.48 -6.90 -7.46
CA GLY A 243 -13.82 -6.89 -6.86
C GLY A 243 -14.69 -5.68 -7.16
N VAL A 244 -15.91 -5.71 -6.65
CA VAL A 244 -16.94 -4.67 -6.79
C VAL A 244 -17.52 -4.25 -5.44
N LYS A 245 -17.97 -3.01 -5.36
CA LYS A 245 -18.88 -2.54 -4.31
C LYS A 245 -20.26 -2.34 -4.91
N LEU A 246 -21.26 -3.00 -4.34
CA LEU A 246 -22.66 -2.86 -4.72
C LEU A 246 -23.43 -2.12 -3.64
N HIS A 247 -24.46 -1.38 -4.04
CA HIS A 247 -25.40 -0.70 -3.17
C HIS A 247 -26.82 -1.21 -3.45
N ILE A 248 -27.56 -1.49 -2.39
CA ILE A 248 -28.91 -2.06 -2.43
C ILE A 248 -29.78 -1.24 -1.50
N LYS A 249 -30.93 -0.79 -2.00
CA LYS A 249 -31.90 -0.05 -1.19
C LYS A 249 -32.51 -0.94 -0.12
N ARG A 250 -32.88 -0.38 1.01
CA ARG A 250 -33.50 -1.09 2.14
C ARG A 250 -34.63 -2.05 1.73
N HIS A 251 -35.51 -1.61 0.82
CA HIS A 251 -36.66 -2.42 0.39
C HIS A 251 -36.22 -3.70 -0.34
N ASP A 252 -35.36 -3.57 -1.36
CA ASP A 252 -34.79 -4.69 -2.10
C ASP A 252 -33.96 -5.62 -1.20
N ALA A 253 -33.18 -5.04 -0.27
CA ALA A 253 -32.36 -5.80 0.66
C ALA A 253 -33.21 -6.70 1.57
N LYS A 254 -34.40 -6.25 1.98
CA LYS A 254 -35.35 -7.05 2.77
C LYS A 254 -36.02 -8.15 1.96
N GLU A 255 -36.35 -7.88 0.70
CA GLU A 255 -37.10 -8.81 -0.16
C GLU A 255 -36.21 -9.86 -0.81
N CYS A 256 -34.91 -9.59 -1.01
CA CYS A 256 -34.02 -10.48 -1.76
C CYS A 256 -33.69 -11.80 -1.05
N GLY A 257 -34.01 -11.93 0.24
CA GLY A 257 -33.75 -13.16 1.02
C GLY A 257 -32.27 -13.53 1.17
N LEU A 258 -31.34 -12.62 0.83
CA LEU A 258 -29.90 -12.86 0.98
C LEU A 258 -29.47 -12.73 2.44
N SER A 259 -28.66 -13.68 2.90
CA SER A 259 -27.86 -13.49 4.11
C SER A 259 -26.60 -12.70 3.77
N PHE A 260 -26.42 -11.52 4.34
CA PHE A 260 -25.22 -10.69 4.12
C PHE A 260 -24.11 -11.03 5.11
N ASN A 261 -23.74 -12.31 5.23
CA ASN A 261 -22.67 -12.72 6.14
C ASN A 261 -21.32 -12.70 5.45
N ILE A 262 -20.30 -12.20 6.16
CA ILE A 262 -18.91 -12.23 5.66
C ILE A 262 -18.52 -13.66 5.29
N GLY A 263 -17.96 -13.81 4.09
CA GLY A 263 -17.52 -15.09 3.53
C GLY A 263 -18.59 -15.84 2.75
N ASP A 264 -19.84 -15.36 2.71
CA ASP A 264 -20.86 -15.90 1.81
C ASP A 264 -20.44 -15.70 0.35
N ARG A 265 -20.84 -16.63 -0.51
CA ARG A 265 -20.48 -16.63 -1.92
C ARG A 265 -21.69 -16.32 -2.79
N ILE A 266 -21.45 -15.50 -3.80
CA ILE A 266 -22.49 -14.95 -4.68
C ILE A 266 -21.97 -15.01 -6.10
N PHE A 267 -22.77 -15.57 -7.00
CA PHE A 267 -22.57 -15.45 -8.45
C PHE A 267 -23.05 -14.09 -8.91
N ILE A 268 -22.23 -13.41 -9.70
CA ILE A 268 -22.55 -12.15 -10.35
C ILE A 268 -22.40 -12.33 -11.85
N LEU A 269 -23.45 -11.97 -12.58
CA LEU A 269 -23.35 -11.60 -13.98
C LEU A 269 -23.17 -10.09 -14.06
N LEU A 270 -22.08 -9.64 -14.66
CA LEU A 270 -21.77 -8.22 -14.85
C LEU A 270 -21.58 -7.94 -16.34
N ASP A 271 -22.38 -7.03 -16.87
CA ASP A 271 -22.27 -6.56 -18.26
C ASP A 271 -21.74 -5.13 -18.27
N LEU A 272 -20.55 -4.94 -18.85
CA LEU A 272 -19.89 -3.64 -18.99
C LEU A 272 -19.89 -3.19 -20.44
N TRP A 273 -20.05 -1.88 -20.66
CA TRP A 273 -19.91 -1.26 -21.97
C TRP A 273 -18.48 -0.75 -22.16
N GLU A 274 -17.92 -0.98 -23.35
CA GLU A 274 -16.67 -0.40 -23.81
C GLU A 274 -16.99 0.60 -24.94
N PRO A 275 -16.98 1.93 -24.65
CA PRO A 275 -17.24 2.98 -25.63
C PRO A 275 -16.27 2.99 -26.81
N GLU A 276 -14.99 2.66 -26.61
CA GLU A 276 -13.98 2.71 -27.67
C GLU A 276 -14.26 1.70 -28.79
N THR A 277 -14.73 0.51 -28.42
CA THR A 277 -15.06 -0.57 -29.36
C THR A 277 -16.55 -0.64 -29.67
N GLY A 278 -17.39 0.06 -28.91
CA GLY A 278 -18.84 -0.07 -28.99
C GLY A 278 -19.33 -1.48 -28.62
N THR A 279 -18.61 -2.19 -27.75
CA THR A 279 -18.93 -3.58 -27.40
C THR A 279 -19.39 -3.71 -25.96
N ARG A 280 -20.36 -4.60 -25.75
CA ARG A 280 -20.72 -5.09 -24.42
C ARG A 280 -19.88 -6.31 -24.10
N THR A 281 -19.19 -6.28 -22.96
CA THR A 281 -18.45 -7.42 -22.42
C THR A 281 -19.18 -7.98 -21.22
N ARG A 282 -19.33 -9.31 -21.20
CA ARG A 282 -20.05 -10.05 -20.18
C ARG A 282 -19.10 -10.85 -19.30
N TYR A 283 -19.22 -10.68 -17.99
CA TYR A 283 -18.41 -11.39 -17.00
C TYR A 283 -19.30 -12.24 -16.08
N TRP A 284 -19.00 -13.54 -16.02
CA TRP A 284 -19.57 -14.46 -15.04
C TRP A 284 -18.58 -14.66 -13.91
N LEU A 285 -18.92 -14.17 -12.71
CA LEU A 285 -17.98 -14.04 -11.60
C LEU A 285 -18.53 -14.73 -10.36
N LEU A 286 -17.72 -15.60 -9.76
CA LEU A 286 -17.96 -16.07 -8.41
C LEU A 286 -17.27 -15.12 -7.43
N CYS A 287 -18.06 -14.55 -6.52
CA CYS A 287 -17.59 -13.54 -5.59
C CYS A 287 -17.74 -14.00 -4.15
N ARG A 288 -16.83 -13.52 -3.27
CA ARG A 288 -16.92 -13.65 -1.82
C ARG A 288 -17.33 -12.33 -1.22
N LEU A 289 -18.34 -12.35 -0.35
CA LEU A 289 -18.71 -11.19 0.46
C LEU A 289 -17.62 -10.91 1.49
N GLN A 290 -16.99 -9.74 1.40
CA GLN A 290 -15.93 -9.31 2.32
C GLN A 290 -16.47 -8.32 3.35
N MET A 291 -17.32 -7.39 2.91
CA MET A 291 -17.75 -6.28 3.75
C MET A 291 -19.23 -5.98 3.52
N PRO A 292 -20.13 -6.55 4.32
CA PRO A 292 -21.49 -6.06 4.45
C PRO A 292 -21.50 -4.81 5.34
N TYR A 293 -22.07 -3.72 4.85
CA TYR A 293 -22.31 -2.51 5.63
C TYR A 293 -23.78 -2.14 5.51
N VAL A 294 -24.42 -1.87 6.65
CA VAL A 294 -25.81 -1.40 6.69
C VAL A 294 -25.77 0.02 7.21
N ASP A 295 -26.30 0.95 6.42
CA ASP A 295 -26.41 2.34 6.82
C ASP A 295 -27.35 2.46 8.03
N PHE A 296 -27.00 3.30 9.01
CA PHE A 296 -27.79 3.41 10.24
C PHE A 296 -29.12 4.13 10.00
N GLU A 297 -29.10 5.18 9.19
CA GLU A 297 -30.24 6.08 8.93
C GLU A 297 -31.15 5.49 7.86
N THR A 298 -30.61 5.21 6.68
CA THR A 298 -31.41 4.73 5.54
C THR A 298 -31.72 3.25 5.63
N ARG A 299 -30.88 2.48 6.35
CA ARG A 299 -30.88 1.02 6.35
C ARG A 299 -30.64 0.41 4.97
N ASP A 300 -30.05 1.17 4.06
CA ASP A 300 -29.53 0.63 2.81
C ASP A 300 -28.31 -0.23 3.09
N VAL A 301 -28.02 -1.13 2.15
CA VAL A 301 -26.96 -2.13 2.29
C VAL A 301 -25.90 -1.91 1.22
N ASP A 302 -24.67 -1.74 1.66
CA ASP A 302 -23.48 -1.75 0.83
C ASP A 302 -22.77 -3.09 0.96
N LEU A 303 -22.46 -3.73 -0.17
CA LEU A 303 -21.74 -5.00 -0.23
C LEU A 303 -20.40 -4.85 -0.93
N GLY A 304 -19.31 -5.08 -0.21
CA GLY A 304 -17.98 -5.28 -0.79
C GLY A 304 -17.78 -6.74 -1.17
N LEU A 305 -17.66 -7.02 -2.47
CA LEU A 305 -17.53 -8.36 -3.04
C LEU A 305 -16.16 -8.52 -3.70
N GLN A 306 -15.43 -9.58 -3.35
CA GLN A 306 -14.13 -9.92 -3.95
C GLN A 306 -14.31 -11.02 -4.99
N PHE A 307 -13.67 -10.89 -6.16
CA PHE A 307 -13.66 -11.96 -7.15
C PHE A 307 -12.83 -13.15 -6.66
N ILE A 308 -13.35 -14.36 -6.86
CA ILE A 308 -12.66 -15.62 -6.52
C ILE A 308 -12.35 -16.39 -7.79
N GLN A 309 -13.32 -16.43 -8.71
CA GLN A 309 -13.23 -17.22 -9.93
C GLN A 309 -14.08 -16.59 -11.03
N ARG A 310 -13.72 -16.87 -12.29
CA ARG A 310 -14.47 -16.48 -13.48
C ARG A 310 -14.92 -17.71 -14.26
N ALA A 311 -16.07 -17.60 -14.90
CA ALA A 311 -16.55 -18.57 -15.87
C ALA A 311 -16.76 -17.91 -17.24
N GLU A 312 -16.84 -18.74 -18.27
CA GLU A 312 -17.22 -18.33 -19.63
C GLU A 312 -18.36 -19.19 -20.14
N ALA A 313 -19.15 -18.63 -21.05
CA ALA A 313 -20.18 -19.40 -21.74
C ALA A 313 -19.54 -20.33 -22.76
N VAL A 314 -19.99 -21.57 -22.80
CA VAL A 314 -19.56 -22.54 -23.81
C VAL A 314 -20.17 -22.14 -25.15
N GLU A 315 -19.33 -21.99 -26.17
CA GLU A 315 -19.81 -21.74 -27.53
C GLU A 315 -20.70 -22.91 -28.00
N ASN A 316 -21.86 -22.58 -28.55
CA ASN A 316 -22.85 -23.54 -29.06
C ASN A 316 -23.58 -24.41 -28.02
N ALA A 317 -23.29 -24.28 -26.71
CA ALA A 317 -24.07 -24.92 -25.66
C ALA A 317 -24.96 -23.90 -24.94
N HIS A 318 -26.27 -23.98 -25.18
CA HIS A 318 -27.22 -22.97 -24.73
C HIS A 318 -27.41 -22.96 -23.21
N GLY A 319 -26.67 -22.10 -22.51
CA GLY A 319 -26.84 -21.86 -21.08
C GLY A 319 -25.71 -22.43 -20.22
N GLU A 320 -24.77 -23.16 -20.82
CA GLU A 320 -23.68 -23.80 -20.08
C GLU A 320 -22.51 -22.84 -19.91
N LEU A 321 -21.96 -22.86 -18.70
CA LEU A 321 -20.75 -22.15 -18.33
C LEU A 321 -19.64 -23.17 -18.04
N TYR A 322 -18.39 -22.75 -18.19
CA TYR A 322 -17.25 -23.51 -17.72
C TYR A 322 -16.32 -22.61 -16.92
N TRP A 323 -15.72 -23.18 -15.89
CA TRP A 323 -14.79 -22.45 -15.03
C TRP A 323 -13.47 -22.22 -15.76
N LEU A 324 -12.99 -20.98 -15.72
CA LEU A 324 -11.61 -20.68 -16.03
C LEU A 324 -10.70 -21.08 -14.84
N PRO A 325 -9.38 -21.21 -15.08
CA PRO A 325 -8.42 -21.42 -14.01
C PRO A 325 -8.57 -20.38 -12.88
N PRO A 326 -8.22 -20.74 -11.63
CA PRO A 326 -8.28 -19.81 -10.50
C PRO A 326 -7.52 -18.50 -10.78
N LEU A 327 -8.09 -17.38 -10.34
CA LEU A 327 -7.53 -16.06 -10.57
C LEU A 327 -6.17 -15.93 -9.85
N ARG A 328 -5.12 -15.55 -10.59
CA ARG A 328 -3.82 -15.20 -9.99
C ARG A 328 -3.99 -13.90 -9.21
N GLY A 329 -3.65 -13.92 -7.91
CA GLY A 329 -3.81 -12.74 -7.04
C GLY A 329 -5.27 -12.35 -6.72
N ASN A 330 -6.27 -13.14 -7.13
CA ASN A 330 -7.70 -12.81 -7.06
C ASN A 330 -8.11 -11.58 -7.92
N GLU A 331 -7.45 -11.36 -9.06
CA GLU A 331 -7.74 -10.26 -9.97
C GLU A 331 -8.19 -10.76 -11.36
N VAL A 332 -9.06 -9.98 -12.02
CA VAL A 332 -9.51 -10.17 -13.40
C VAL A 332 -8.92 -9.04 -14.23
N ASP A 333 -7.87 -9.36 -14.98
CA ASP A 333 -7.06 -8.37 -15.69
C ASP A 333 -7.89 -7.52 -16.67
N GLU A 334 -8.87 -8.10 -17.37
CA GLU A 334 -9.69 -7.33 -18.31
C GLU A 334 -10.56 -6.29 -17.61
N ILE A 335 -11.07 -6.62 -16.41
CA ILE A 335 -11.81 -5.66 -15.58
C ILE A 335 -10.85 -4.59 -15.05
N GLY A 336 -9.63 -4.96 -14.68
CA GLY A 336 -8.58 -4.03 -14.27
C GLY A 336 -8.24 -3.01 -15.36
N ASN A 337 -8.03 -3.49 -16.58
CA ASN A 337 -7.76 -2.66 -17.76
C ASN A 337 -8.95 -1.74 -18.08
N TRP A 338 -10.17 -2.27 -18.05
CA TRP A 338 -11.38 -1.49 -18.24
C TRP A 338 -11.49 -0.38 -17.18
N ALA A 339 -11.26 -0.70 -15.90
CA ALA A 339 -11.32 0.25 -14.80
C ALA A 339 -10.26 1.36 -14.93
N MET A 340 -9.05 1.01 -15.35
CA MET A 340 -7.97 1.97 -15.64
C MET A 340 -8.36 2.95 -16.75
N ARG A 341 -8.90 2.45 -17.86
CA ARG A 341 -9.36 3.31 -18.97
C ARG A 341 -10.44 4.29 -18.50
N ARG A 342 -11.47 3.80 -17.80
CA ARG A 342 -12.54 4.67 -17.25
C ARG A 342 -11.98 5.71 -16.28
N HIS A 343 -11.01 5.34 -15.46
CA HIS A 343 -10.36 6.29 -14.55
C HIS A 343 -9.63 7.40 -15.32
N LEU A 344 -8.86 7.06 -16.35
CA LEU A 344 -8.16 8.06 -17.18
C LEU A 344 -9.13 8.97 -17.92
N GLU A 345 -10.24 8.44 -18.45
CA GLU A 345 -11.30 9.25 -19.09
C GLU A 345 -11.91 10.25 -18.10
N LEU A 346 -12.32 9.78 -16.91
CA LEU A 346 -12.89 10.65 -15.88
C LEU A 346 -11.90 11.73 -15.42
N TYR A 347 -10.60 11.44 -15.43
CA TYR A 347 -9.56 12.43 -15.14
C TYR A 347 -9.42 13.46 -16.26
N ARG A 348 -9.46 13.02 -17.52
CA ARG A 348 -9.43 13.92 -18.69
C ARG A 348 -10.63 14.85 -18.71
N GLU A 349 -11.83 14.33 -18.43
CA GLU A 349 -13.07 15.12 -18.36
C GLU A 349 -13.06 16.13 -17.21
N LYS A 350 -12.33 15.85 -16.13
CA LYS A 350 -12.23 16.72 -14.94
C LYS A 350 -11.03 17.69 -14.95
N GLY A 351 -10.16 17.65 -15.97
CA GLY A 351 -8.90 18.38 -15.92
C GLY A 351 -8.15 18.48 -17.26
N LEU A 352 -8.71 19.27 -18.18
CA LEU A 352 -8.00 20.17 -19.09
C LEU A 352 -8.73 21.52 -19.06
N GLU A 353 -8.57 22.26 -17.96
CA GLU A 353 -8.52 23.73 -17.90
C GLU A 353 -7.45 24.14 -16.88
#